data_AF-A0A3C1BJ12-F1
#
_entry.id   AF-A0A3C1BJ12-F1
#
_cell.length_a   1.000
_cell.length_b   1.000
_cell.length_c   1.000
_cell.angle_alpha   90.00
_cell.angle_beta   90.00
_cell.angle_gamma   90.00
#
_symmetry.space_group_name_H-M   'P 1'
#
loop_
_entity.id
_entity.type
_entity.pdbx_description
1 polymer ?
#
loop_
_entity_poly.entity_id
_entity_poly.type
_entity_poly.pdbx_seq_one_letter_code
_entity_poly.pdbx_strand_id
1 'polypeptide(L)'
;YKNDRNKFFESFGVDQLVNNIKNVAVTMQEVDPEFNLQKQIKIWPVIIFNGKALQSPLMAEIFNKRFQELLGGYKKKRIYIFPLTLVHIGDLEQIQCALIKNPNRIWDLLTYNFRANFLPPFFNTLNRNNIRHEYTPVRKRVVHIFNKFEVNKL
;
A
#
# COMPACT_ATOMS: atom_id res chain seq x y z
N TYR A 1 -8.40 19.86 12.14
CA TYR A 1 -8.85 19.32 10.84
C TYR A 1 -10.24 19.80 10.37
N LYS A 2 -11.15 20.29 11.23
CA LYS A 2 -12.54 20.59 10.82
C LYS A 2 -12.74 21.74 9.79
N ASN A 3 -11.76 22.62 9.58
CA ASN A 3 -11.94 23.82 8.74
C ASN A 3 -11.03 23.88 7.51
N ASP A 4 -10.21 22.86 7.23
CA ASP A 4 -9.30 22.88 6.08
C ASP A 4 -9.10 21.47 5.50
N ARG A 5 -9.89 21.17 4.47
CA ARG A 5 -9.82 19.91 3.71
C ARG A 5 -8.44 19.72 3.08
N ASN A 6 -7.77 20.78 2.65
CA ASN A 6 -6.48 20.67 1.98
C ASN A 6 -5.39 20.24 2.96
N LYS A 7 -5.34 20.87 4.14
CA LYS A 7 -4.41 20.47 5.21
C LYS A 7 -4.57 19.01 5.65
N PHE A 8 -5.79 18.48 5.58
CA PHE A 8 -6.02 17.06 5.86
C PHE A 8 -5.26 16.19 4.85
N PHE A 9 -5.46 16.35 3.54
CA PHE A 9 -4.75 15.53 2.55
C PHE A 9 -3.25 15.77 2.50
N GLU A 10 -2.82 17.00 2.74
CA GLU A 10 -1.41 17.38 2.86
C GLU A 10 -0.75 16.62 4.03
N SER A 11 -1.41 16.55 5.19
CA SER A 11 -0.89 15.82 6.36
C SER A 11 -0.72 14.31 6.14
N PHE A 12 -1.44 13.74 5.18
CA PHE A 12 -1.30 12.33 4.77
C PHE A 12 -0.38 12.14 3.55
N GLY A 13 0.28 13.20 3.09
CA GLY A 13 1.30 13.15 2.05
C GLY A 13 0.77 12.99 0.63
N VAL A 14 -0.51 13.27 0.36
CA VAL A 14 -1.08 13.16 -1.00
C VAL A 14 -0.37 14.10 -1.97
N ASP A 15 -0.13 15.34 -1.55
CA ASP A 15 0.52 16.37 -2.37
C ASP A 15 1.98 16.00 -2.67
N GLN A 16 2.71 15.51 -1.66
CA GLN A 16 4.07 15.01 -1.80
C GLN A 16 4.13 13.84 -2.79
N LEU A 17 3.20 12.88 -2.69
CA LEU A 17 3.14 11.74 -3.58
C LEU A 17 2.92 12.17 -5.03
N VAL A 18 2.01 13.11 -5.28
CA VAL A 18 1.77 13.65 -6.63
C VAL A 18 3.02 14.34 -7.18
N ASN A 19 3.70 15.14 -6.36
CA ASN A 19 4.93 15.82 -6.76
C ASN A 19 6.04 14.83 -7.11
N ASN A 20 6.23 13.79 -6.31
CA ASN A 20 7.20 12.71 -6.57
C ASN A 20 6.90 12.00 -7.89
N ILE A 21 5.63 11.68 -8.16
CA ILE A 21 5.22 11.04 -9.42
C ILE A 21 5.50 11.93 -10.62
N LYS A 22 5.23 13.24 -10.52
CA LYS A 22 5.50 14.18 -11.62
C LYS A 22 7.00 14.25 -11.96
N ASN A 23 7.84 14.10 -10.95
CA ASN A 23 9.30 14.18 -11.02
C ASN A 23 10.00 12.82 -11.19
N VAL A 24 9.27 11.71 -11.21
CA VAL A 24 9.82 10.34 -11.23
C VAL A 24 10.84 10.11 -12.34
N ALA A 25 10.66 10.73 -13.51
CA ALA A 25 11.57 10.57 -14.64
C ALA A 25 12.96 11.18 -14.37
N VAL A 26 13.03 12.23 -13.55
CA VAL A 26 14.29 12.87 -13.16
C VAL A 26 14.89 12.11 -11.97
N THR A 27 14.10 11.92 -10.91
CA THR A 27 14.58 11.34 -9.66
C THR A 27 14.97 9.87 -9.78
N MET A 28 14.30 9.08 -10.62
CA MET A 28 14.63 7.65 -10.71
C MET A 28 16.00 7.37 -11.32
N GLN A 29 16.51 8.24 -12.20
CA GLN A 29 17.87 8.06 -12.74
C GLN A 29 18.94 8.32 -11.68
N GLU A 30 18.64 9.10 -10.64
CA GLU A 30 19.52 9.33 -9.50
C GLU A 30 19.53 8.13 -8.54
N VAL A 31 18.39 7.45 -8.39
CA VAL A 31 18.24 6.27 -7.50
C VAL A 31 18.73 4.99 -8.18
N ASP A 32 18.44 4.83 -9.47
CA ASP A 32 18.77 3.68 -10.28
C ASP A 32 19.31 4.17 -11.64
N PRO A 33 20.65 4.25 -11.80
CA PRO A 33 21.26 4.69 -13.06
C PRO A 33 20.90 3.80 -14.27
N GLU A 34 20.49 2.55 -14.04
CA GLU A 34 20.05 1.62 -15.09
C GLU A 34 18.56 1.79 -15.45
N PHE A 35 17.86 2.71 -14.77
CA PHE A 35 16.44 2.93 -14.97
C PHE A 35 16.14 3.44 -16.38
N ASN A 36 15.54 2.57 -17.19
CA ASN A 36 15.30 2.85 -18.60
C ASN A 36 13.98 3.62 -18.80
N LEU A 37 14.08 4.95 -18.95
CA LEU A 37 12.96 5.85 -19.27
C LEU A 37 12.29 5.58 -20.62
N GLN A 38 12.91 4.79 -21.49
CA GLN A 38 12.32 4.40 -22.76
C GLN A 38 11.28 3.29 -22.60
N LYS A 39 11.30 2.52 -21.50
CA LYS A 39 10.29 1.50 -21.23
C LYS A 39 9.00 2.11 -20.69
N GLN A 40 7.91 1.35 -20.78
CA GLN A 40 6.66 1.73 -20.13
C GLN A 40 6.81 1.61 -18.61
N ILE A 41 6.56 2.70 -17.89
CA ILE A 41 6.61 2.78 -16.44
C ILE A 41 5.19 2.63 -15.91
N LYS A 42 5.02 1.74 -14.95
CA LYS A 42 3.76 1.58 -14.21
C LYS A 42 4.00 2.00 -12.76
N ILE A 43 3.13 2.85 -12.24
CA ILE A 43 3.24 3.40 -10.89
C ILE A 43 1.99 3.02 -10.11
N TRP A 44 2.17 2.33 -8.99
CA TRP A 44 1.11 1.99 -8.04
C TRP A 44 1.24 2.88 -6.80
N PRO A 45 0.58 4.05 -6.77
CA PRO A 45 0.63 4.93 -5.62
C PRO A 45 -0.04 4.28 -4.40
N VAL A 46 0.65 4.31 -3.27
CA VAL A 46 0.19 3.74 -1.99
C VAL A 46 0.44 4.74 -0.87
N ILE A 47 -0.57 4.95 -0.02
CA ILE A 47 -0.40 5.59 1.29
C ILE A 47 -0.59 4.54 2.37
N ILE A 48 0.43 4.39 3.20
CA ILE A 48 0.42 3.49 4.35
C ILE A 48 -0.03 4.27 5.58
N PHE A 49 -1.00 3.74 6.31
CA PHE A 49 -1.55 4.41 7.49
C PHE A 49 -1.75 3.45 8.66
N ASN A 50 -1.68 3.98 9.89
CA ASN A 50 -1.94 3.24 11.14
C ASN A 50 -3.19 3.76 11.88
N GLY A 51 -3.85 4.79 11.35
CA GLY A 51 -5.00 5.41 11.99
C GLY A 51 -6.33 4.74 11.64
N LYS A 52 -7.17 4.46 12.65
CA LYS A 52 -8.54 3.97 12.45
C LYS A 52 -9.42 4.91 11.61
N ALA A 53 -9.12 6.20 11.62
CA ALA A 53 -9.88 7.22 10.89
C ALA A 53 -9.96 6.98 9.38
N LEU A 54 -8.95 6.28 8.81
CA LEU A 54 -8.87 5.98 7.38
C LEU A 54 -9.35 4.57 7.01
N GLN A 55 -9.80 3.76 7.99
CA GLN A 55 -10.33 2.41 7.73
C GLN A 55 -11.77 2.42 7.21
N SER A 56 -12.43 3.58 7.14
CA SER A 56 -13.81 3.64 6.65
C SER A 56 -13.84 3.34 5.13
N PRO A 57 -14.86 2.61 4.64
CA PRO A 57 -14.91 2.18 3.24
C PRO A 57 -14.77 3.31 2.21
N LEU A 58 -15.30 4.50 2.53
CA LEU A 58 -15.29 5.65 1.63
C LEU A 58 -13.95 6.40 1.57
N MET A 59 -13.05 6.20 2.54
CA MET A 59 -11.80 6.97 2.58
C MET A 59 -10.88 6.65 1.41
N ALA A 60 -10.83 5.38 0.98
CA ALA A 60 -10.06 5.00 -0.20
C ALA A 60 -10.49 5.81 -1.43
N GLU A 61 -11.80 5.90 -1.66
CA GLU A 61 -12.36 6.65 -2.78
C GLU A 61 -12.13 8.16 -2.65
N ILE A 62 -12.33 8.74 -1.46
CA ILE A 62 -12.12 10.17 -1.20
C ILE A 62 -10.66 10.57 -1.46
N PHE A 63 -9.71 9.79 -0.98
CA PHE A 63 -8.28 10.02 -1.21
C PHE A 63 -7.92 9.86 -2.68
N ASN A 64 -8.43 8.83 -3.34
CA ASN A 64 -8.20 8.64 -4.76
C ASN A 64 -8.76 9.81 -5.59
N LYS A 65 -9.97 10.30 -5.30
CA LYS A 65 -10.53 11.48 -5.97
C LYS A 65 -9.62 12.69 -5.82
N ARG A 66 -9.17 12.99 -4.59
CA ARG A 66 -8.23 14.09 -4.36
C ARG A 66 -6.91 13.90 -5.09
N PHE A 67 -6.37 12.69 -5.09
CA PHE A 67 -5.17 12.34 -5.81
C PHE A 67 -5.32 12.61 -7.32
N GLN A 68 -6.44 12.20 -7.93
CA GLN A 68 -6.73 12.46 -9.35
C GLN A 68 -6.92 13.96 -9.64
N GLU A 69 -7.59 14.70 -8.75
CA GLU A 69 -7.72 16.16 -8.84
C GLU A 69 -6.33 16.82 -8.95
N LEU A 70 -5.40 16.46 -8.05
CA LEU A 70 -4.05 17.01 -7.98
C LEU A 70 -3.13 16.55 -9.11
N LEU A 71 -3.36 15.33 -9.59
CA LEU A 71 -2.69 14.79 -10.76
C LEU A 71 -3.04 15.63 -12.01
N GLY A 72 -4.22 16.25 -12.04
CA GLY A 72 -4.58 17.29 -13.02
C GLY A 72 -4.53 16.80 -14.47
N GLY A 73 -4.81 15.51 -14.68
CA GLY A 73 -4.70 14.90 -16.01
C GLY A 73 -3.26 14.75 -16.51
N TYR A 74 -2.25 14.79 -15.64
CA TYR A 74 -0.85 14.49 -15.98
C TYR A 74 -0.79 13.15 -16.72
N LYS A 75 -0.46 13.23 -18.01
CA LYS A 75 -0.30 12.08 -18.90
C LYS A 75 1.03 12.20 -19.60
N LYS A 76 1.98 11.35 -19.25
CA LYS A 76 3.19 11.10 -20.06
C LYS A 76 2.96 9.82 -20.86
N LYS A 77 3.27 9.84 -22.16
CA LYS A 77 3.01 8.71 -23.09
C LYS A 77 3.47 7.34 -22.58
N ARG A 78 4.53 7.29 -21.76
CA ARG A 78 5.13 6.05 -21.26
C ARG A 78 4.89 5.79 -19.78
N ILE A 79 4.16 6.65 -19.07
CA ILE A 79 3.88 6.48 -17.64
C ILE A 79 2.40 6.20 -17.45
N TYR A 80 2.11 5.03 -16.88
CA TYR A 80 0.78 4.65 -16.45
C TYR A 80 0.69 4.73 -14.92
N ILE A 81 -0.21 5.56 -14.43
CA ILE A 81 -0.40 5.79 -13.00
C ILE A 81 -1.71 5.12 -12.60
N PHE A 82 -1.62 4.13 -11.70
CA PHE A 82 -2.79 3.49 -11.14
C PHE A 82 -3.50 4.42 -10.12
N PRO A 83 -4.77 4.16 -9.79
CA PRO A 83 -5.45 4.90 -8.73
C PRO A 83 -4.71 4.76 -7.38
N LEU A 84 -4.90 5.72 -6.48
CA LEU A 84 -4.26 5.69 -5.16
C LEU A 84 -4.87 4.60 -4.28
N THR A 85 -4.04 3.72 -3.72
CA THR A 85 -4.48 2.73 -2.72
C THR A 85 -4.13 3.19 -1.31
N LEU A 86 -5.09 3.09 -0.40
CA LEU A 86 -4.84 3.22 1.03
C LEU A 86 -4.62 1.83 1.63
N VAL A 87 -3.48 1.62 2.29
CA VAL A 87 -3.13 0.35 2.91
C VAL A 87 -2.93 0.56 4.40
N HIS A 88 -3.68 -0.17 5.22
CA HIS A 88 -3.45 -0.14 6.66
C HIS A 88 -2.18 -0.93 7.01
N ILE A 89 -1.43 -0.52 8.04
CA ILE A 89 -0.21 -1.23 8.45
C ILE A 89 -0.46 -2.71 8.76
N GLY A 90 -1.60 -3.03 9.38
CA GLY A 90 -2.00 -4.42 9.64
C GLY A 90 -2.20 -5.24 8.35
N ASP A 91 -2.65 -4.61 7.27
CA ASP A 91 -2.78 -5.29 5.97
C ASP A 91 -1.39 -5.59 5.39
N LEU A 92 -0.39 -4.72 5.60
CA LEU A 92 1.00 -4.98 5.21
C LEU A 92 1.63 -6.13 6.01
N GLU A 93 1.36 -6.18 7.30
CA GLU A 93 1.79 -7.30 8.15
C GLU A 93 1.14 -8.61 7.68
N GLN A 94 -0.12 -8.56 7.25
CA GLN A 94 -0.84 -9.73 6.74
C GLN A 94 -0.26 -10.28 5.44
N ILE A 95 0.23 -9.42 4.54
CA ILE A 95 0.81 -9.87 3.25
C ILE A 95 2.26 -10.36 3.38
N GLN A 96 2.95 -10.11 4.48
CA GLN A 96 4.38 -10.40 4.64
C GLN A 96 4.74 -11.82 4.18
N CYS A 97 4.03 -12.84 4.68
CA CYS A 97 4.29 -14.24 4.33
C CYS A 97 4.05 -14.53 2.84
N ALA A 98 3.07 -13.86 2.22
CA ALA A 98 2.81 -14.00 0.79
C ALA A 98 3.92 -13.36 -0.05
N LEU A 99 4.46 -12.23 0.39
CA LEU A 99 5.56 -11.53 -0.29
C LEU A 99 6.92 -12.22 -0.13
N ILE A 100 7.17 -12.88 1.01
CA ILE A 100 8.38 -13.71 1.18
C ILE A 100 8.41 -14.84 0.13
N LYS A 101 7.25 -15.47 -0.12
CA LYS A 101 7.12 -16.56 -1.11
C LYS A 101 7.18 -16.05 -2.55
N ASN A 102 6.59 -14.88 -2.82
CA ASN A 102 6.60 -14.25 -4.14
C ASN A 102 6.52 -12.72 -4.00
N PRO A 103 7.67 -12.01 -4.07
CA PRO A 103 7.70 -10.55 -3.90
C PRO A 103 6.87 -9.81 -4.96
N ASN A 104 6.82 -10.33 -6.19
CA ASN A 104 6.10 -9.69 -7.29
C ASN A 104 4.57 -9.70 -7.10
N ARG A 105 4.07 -10.54 -6.19
CA ARG A 105 2.63 -10.63 -5.89
C ARG A 105 2.04 -9.31 -5.39
N ILE A 106 2.85 -8.40 -4.85
CA ILE A 106 2.36 -7.08 -4.43
C ILE A 106 1.72 -6.32 -5.60
N TRP A 107 2.30 -6.40 -6.80
CA TRP A 107 1.82 -5.71 -7.99
C TRP A 107 0.47 -6.27 -8.44
N ASP A 108 0.29 -7.59 -8.34
CA ASP A 108 -0.96 -8.26 -8.66
C ASP A 108 -2.07 -7.84 -7.69
N LEU A 109 -1.76 -7.77 -6.39
CA LEU A 109 -2.72 -7.35 -5.36
C LEU A 109 -3.14 -5.90 -5.55
N LEU A 110 -2.19 -4.99 -5.75
CA LEU A 110 -2.49 -3.58 -6.00
C LEU A 110 -3.33 -3.44 -7.27
N THR A 111 -2.96 -4.11 -8.36
CA THR A 111 -3.74 -4.10 -9.61
C THR A 111 -5.14 -4.67 -9.42
N TYR A 112 -5.30 -5.74 -8.64
CA TYR A 112 -6.59 -6.36 -8.37
C TYR A 112 -7.54 -5.44 -7.59
N ASN A 113 -7.01 -4.61 -6.69
CA ASN A 113 -7.79 -3.71 -5.86
C ASN A 113 -8.66 -2.74 -6.68
N PHE A 114 -8.25 -2.43 -7.91
CA PHE A 114 -8.92 -1.48 -8.80
C PHE A 114 -9.99 -2.10 -9.72
N ARG A 115 -10.28 -3.40 -9.62
CA ARG A 115 -11.20 -4.07 -10.55
C ARG A 115 -12.68 -3.72 -10.35
N ALA A 116 -13.03 -2.98 -9.30
CA ALA A 116 -14.40 -2.58 -9.02
C ALA A 116 -14.65 -1.11 -9.38
N ASN A 117 -15.91 -0.77 -9.70
CA ASN A 117 -16.34 0.62 -9.95
C ASN A 117 -16.12 1.57 -8.76
N PHE A 118 -15.88 1.00 -7.58
CA PHE A 118 -15.63 1.71 -6.33
C PHE A 118 -14.35 1.15 -5.72
N LEU A 119 -13.44 2.02 -5.28
CA LEU A 119 -12.18 1.56 -4.68
C LEU A 119 -12.42 0.96 -3.30
N PRO A 120 -12.30 -0.38 -3.12
CA PRO A 120 -12.53 -0.99 -1.84
C PRO A 120 -11.34 -0.75 -0.90
N PRO A 121 -11.56 -0.82 0.43
CA PRO A 121 -10.47 -0.99 1.38
C PRO A 121 -9.58 -2.18 1.03
N PHE A 122 -8.26 -2.04 1.23
CA PHE A 122 -7.29 -3.02 0.77
C PHE A 122 -7.43 -4.40 1.45
N PHE A 123 -7.87 -4.46 2.71
CA PHE A 123 -8.16 -5.74 3.39
C PHE A 123 -9.15 -6.63 2.61
N ASN A 124 -10.08 -6.05 1.83
CA ASN A 124 -10.99 -6.83 0.99
C ASN A 124 -10.24 -7.55 -0.12
N THR A 125 -9.21 -6.92 -0.68
CA THR A 125 -8.33 -7.54 -1.67
C THR A 125 -7.57 -8.71 -1.06
N LEU A 126 -7.07 -8.58 0.17
CA LEU A 126 -6.39 -9.68 0.87
C LEU A 126 -7.33 -10.86 1.11
N ASN A 127 -8.53 -10.59 1.63
CA ASN A 127 -9.54 -11.61 1.89
C ASN A 127 -9.94 -12.37 0.62
N ARG A 128 -10.17 -11.65 -0.49
CA ARG A 128 -10.51 -12.26 -1.79
C ARG A 128 -9.38 -13.10 -2.37
N ASN A 129 -8.13 -12.79 -2.03
CA ASN A 129 -6.95 -13.54 -2.44
C ASN A 129 -6.53 -14.62 -1.43
N ASN A 130 -7.37 -14.91 -0.43
CA ASN A 130 -7.11 -15.86 0.65
C ASN A 130 -5.78 -15.60 1.39
N ILE A 131 -5.33 -14.34 1.43
CA ILE A 131 -4.18 -13.95 2.22
C ILE A 131 -4.68 -13.69 3.63
N ARG A 132 -4.21 -14.47 4.59
CA ARG A 132 -4.59 -14.39 6.00
C ARG A 132 -3.35 -14.18 6.84
N HIS A 133 -3.50 -13.57 8.02
CA HIS A 133 -2.41 -13.55 8.98
C HIS A 133 -2.02 -15.00 9.31
N GLU A 134 -0.77 -15.36 9.09
CA GLU A 134 -0.16 -16.54 9.71
C GLU A 134 0.10 -16.20 11.19
N TYR A 135 -0.97 -15.95 11.94
CA TYR A 135 -0.89 -15.77 13.37
C TYR A 135 -0.71 -17.14 14.02
N THR A 136 0.50 -17.42 14.49
CA THR A 136 0.68 -18.46 15.50
C THR A 136 0.26 -17.85 16.84
N PRO A 137 -0.76 -18.39 17.54
CA PRO A 137 -1.11 -17.94 18.88
C PRO A 137 0.13 -17.83 19.76
N VAL A 138 0.26 -16.71 20.47
CA VAL A 138 1.39 -16.49 21.39
C VAL A 138 1.57 -17.68 22.31
N ARG A 139 0.47 -18.26 22.81
CA ARG A 139 0.47 -19.50 23.60
C ARG A 139 1.20 -20.66 22.90
N LYS A 140 1.00 -20.88 21.60
CA LYS A 140 1.69 -21.94 20.85
C LYS A 140 3.19 -21.64 20.67
N ARG A 141 3.56 -20.38 20.44
CA ARG A 141 4.98 -19.96 20.36
C ARG A 141 5.67 -20.11 21.72
N VAL A 142 5.00 -19.67 22.78
CA VAL A 142 5.46 -19.78 24.16
C VAL A 142 5.64 -21.25 24.54
N VAL A 143 4.63 -22.10 24.34
CA VAL A 143 4.75 -23.55 24.57
C VAL A 143 5.88 -24.17 23.75
N HIS A 144 6.05 -23.79 22.48
CA HIS A 144 7.17 -24.27 21.67
C HIS A 144 8.53 -23.85 22.25
N ILE A 145 8.68 -22.61 22.71
CA ILE A 145 9.91 -22.12 23.37
C ILE A 145 10.15 -22.88 24.67
N PHE A 146 9.14 -23.00 25.54
CA PHE A 146 9.23 -23.74 26.80
C PHE A 146 9.62 -25.21 26.60
N ASN A 147 9.05 -25.87 25.58
CA ASN A 147 9.39 -27.25 25.22
C ASN A 147 10.77 -27.36 24.57
N LYS A 148 11.19 -26.36 23.78
CA LYS A 148 12.48 -26.36 23.06
C LYS A 148 13.67 -26.09 23.98
N PHE A 149 13.47 -25.31 25.04
CA PHE A 149 14.53 -24.90 25.96
C PHE A 149 14.46 -25.61 27.32
N GLU A 150 13.69 -26.69 27.42
CA GLU A 150 13.47 -27.46 28.67
C GLU A 150 13.49 -26.56 29.92
N VAL A 151 12.60 -25.57 29.98
CA VAL A 151 12.36 -24.88 31.26
C VAL A 151 11.47 -25.80 32.10
N ASN A 152 12.02 -26.96 32.45
CA ASN A 152 11.60 -27.89 33.48
C ASN A 152 12.93 -28.26 34.16
N LYS A 153 13.26 -27.71 35.33
CA LYS A 153 12.67 -28.10 36.61
C LYS A 153 12.93 -26.99 37.63
N LEU A 154 11.87 -26.44 38.22
CA LEU A 154 11.88 -26.05 39.63
C LEU A 154 11.49 -27.28 40.45
#